data_AF-A0A1U8ETW5-F1
#
_entry.id   AF-A0A1U8ETW5-F1
#
_cell.length_a   1.000
_cell.length_b   1.000
_cell.length_c   1.000
_cell.angle_alpha   90.00
_cell.angle_beta   90.00
_cell.angle_gamma   90.00
#
_symmetry.space_group_name_H-M   'P 1'
#
loop_
_entity.id
_entity.type
_entity.pdbx_description
1 polymer ?
#
loop_
_entity_poly.entity_id
_entity_poly.type
_entity_poly.pdbx_seq_one_letter_code
_entity_poly.pdbx_strand_id
1 'polypeptide(L)'
;MFGRDPWGGALEINATDSATDDDRSRNLQDFDKAALSRNLDETQQSWLLGPTEQKKKKYVDLGCIIVSRKVFKWTVGSIIAAALIAGFVTLIVKTVPKHKHHNPPPDNYTLALRKALMFFNEQRSGKLPKHNNVSWRGNSGLQDGKSDDSTLFKNLVGGYYDAGDAIKFNFPQSFALTMLSWSVIEYPAKYEAAGELSHVKDIIKWGTDYLLKTFNSSADTIDRIVAQVGKGDTSGGPDPNDHYCWVRPEDIDYPRPVTECHSCSDLAAEMAAALASASIVFKDNKVYSQKLVHGARTLFKFAREQRGRYSSGNEAAIFYNSTSYWDEFVWGASWLYYATGNSSYLQLATTPGLAKHAGAFWGGPDYGVLSWDNKLTGAQVLLSRLRLFLSPGYPYEDILSTFHNQTSIVMCSFLPFFTSFNRTKGGLIQLNHGRPQPLQYVVNAAFLATLYSDYLAAADTPGWYCGPNFYSTDVLRGFAQTQIDYILGKNPRKMSYVVGFGNHYPKRVHHRGASVPKNKVKYNCKGGWKWRDSSKPNPNTLVGAMVAGPDKNDGFHDVRTNYNYTEPTLAGNAGLVASLVALSGDRSVGIDKNTIFSAIPPMFPTPPPPPAAWRP
;
A
#
# COMPACT_ATOMS: atom_id res chain seq x y z
N MET A 1 27.54 12.51 28.43
CA MET A 1 28.02 13.89 28.66
C MET A 1 28.69 13.88 30.02
N PHE A 2 29.97 14.11 30.24
CA PHE A 2 31.07 14.84 29.57
C PHE A 2 32.13 13.83 29.04
N GLY A 3 33.02 14.05 28.09
CA GLY A 3 33.50 15.26 27.43
C GLY A 3 35.04 15.29 27.42
N ARG A 4 35.65 14.71 26.37
CA ARG A 4 36.96 15.00 25.71
C ARG A 4 38.29 14.98 26.49
N ASP A 5 39.26 14.28 25.87
CA ASP A 5 40.72 14.46 25.95
C ASP A 5 41.19 15.90 25.66
N PRO A 6 42.38 16.28 26.18
CA PRO A 6 43.43 16.72 25.26
C PRO A 6 44.89 16.37 25.66
N TRP A 7 45.62 15.82 24.69
CA TRP A 7 47.04 16.07 24.36
C TRP A 7 48.16 15.85 25.40
N GLY A 8 49.00 14.84 25.11
CA GLY A 8 50.40 14.75 25.57
C GLY A 8 51.23 14.01 24.53
N GLY A 9 52.00 14.73 23.72
CA GLY A 9 52.97 14.15 22.79
C GLY A 9 54.35 14.00 23.43
N ALA A 10 55.20 13.15 22.85
CA ALA A 10 56.64 13.23 22.99
C ALA A 10 57.32 12.88 21.66
N LEU A 11 58.26 13.74 21.26
CA LEU A 11 59.22 13.57 20.18
C LEU A 11 60.22 12.45 20.52
N GLU A 12 60.54 11.59 19.56
CA GLU A 12 61.86 10.95 19.49
C GLU A 12 62.41 10.98 18.06
N ILE A 13 63.67 11.40 18.01
CA ILE A 13 64.57 11.49 16.86
C ILE A 13 65.27 10.14 16.74
N ASN A 14 65.43 9.61 15.53
CA ASN A 14 66.54 8.71 15.23
C ASN A 14 67.05 8.94 13.80
N ALA A 15 68.31 9.34 13.73
CA ALA A 15 69.14 9.32 12.55
C ALA A 15 69.65 7.90 12.29
N THR A 16 69.90 7.54 11.04
CA THR A 16 71.14 6.86 10.62
C THR A 16 71.23 6.71 9.10
N ASP A 17 72.47 6.85 8.65
CA ASP A 17 73.01 6.96 7.29
C ASP A 17 72.95 5.70 6.42
N SER A 18 73.05 5.90 5.11
CA SER A 18 74.02 5.26 4.18
C SER A 18 73.69 5.74 2.75
N ALA A 19 74.48 6.62 2.12
CA ALA A 19 75.84 6.49 1.56
C ALA A 19 75.88 5.89 0.14
N THR A 20 76.69 6.54 -0.71
CA THR A 20 77.20 6.19 -2.05
C THR A 20 76.27 6.47 -3.24
N ASP A 21 76.69 7.07 -4.37
CA ASP A 21 78.00 7.57 -4.79
C ASP A 21 77.86 8.48 -6.05
N ASP A 22 78.91 9.28 -6.26
CA ASP A 22 79.49 9.78 -7.52
C ASP A 22 78.89 10.94 -8.33
N ASP A 23 79.52 12.10 -8.09
CA ASP A 23 80.14 13.05 -9.04
C ASP A 23 80.07 12.73 -10.55
N ARG A 24 79.62 13.70 -11.37
CA ARG A 24 80.48 14.77 -11.97
C ARG A 24 79.81 15.45 -13.18
N SER A 25 79.43 16.72 -12.97
CA SER A 25 79.58 17.89 -13.86
C SER A 25 79.17 17.84 -15.36
N ARG A 26 78.24 18.71 -15.79
CA ARG A 26 78.52 20.07 -16.36
C ARG A 26 77.29 20.66 -17.09
N ASN A 27 77.07 21.95 -16.81
CA ASN A 27 76.48 22.99 -17.68
C ASN A 27 74.97 22.89 -18.01
N LEU A 28 74.19 23.97 -18.10
CA LEU A 28 74.32 25.41 -17.85
C LEU A 28 72.91 25.99 -18.02
N GLN A 29 72.63 27.10 -17.33
CA GLN A 29 71.58 28.11 -17.55
C GLN A 29 70.18 27.79 -17.01
N ASP A 30 69.77 28.34 -15.84
CA ASP A 30 69.55 29.75 -15.47
C ASP A 30 68.25 30.31 -16.08
N PHE A 31 67.36 31.02 -15.40
CA PHE A 31 67.18 31.38 -13.99
C PHE A 31 65.74 31.90 -13.92
N ASP A 32 65.02 31.53 -12.87
CA ASP A 32 63.82 32.22 -12.40
C ASP A 32 64.23 33.16 -11.25
N LYS A 33 63.67 34.36 -11.15
CA LYS A 33 63.78 35.16 -9.92
C LYS A 33 62.75 36.28 -9.83
N ALA A 34 61.88 36.11 -8.84
CA ALA A 34 61.11 37.15 -8.18
C ALA A 34 61.99 38.20 -7.48
N ALA A 35 61.45 39.41 -7.27
CA ALA A 35 61.26 40.02 -5.94
C ALA A 35 60.99 41.54 -6.02
N LEU A 36 59.90 41.96 -5.35
CA LEU A 36 59.72 43.11 -4.45
C LEU A 36 60.62 44.36 -4.58
N SER A 37 59.98 45.53 -4.73
CA SER A 37 60.20 46.68 -3.82
C SER A 37 59.15 47.79 -4.03
N ARG A 38 58.55 48.26 -2.94
CA ARG A 38 57.72 49.47 -2.81
C ARG A 38 58.63 50.68 -2.54
N ASN A 39 58.29 51.86 -3.05
CA ASN A 39 58.14 53.10 -2.27
C ASN A 39 57.53 54.25 -3.09
N LEU A 40 56.71 55.05 -2.42
CA LEU A 40 56.18 56.37 -2.79
C LEU A 40 57.31 57.43 -2.76
N ASP A 41 57.26 58.48 -3.58
CA ASP A 41 56.64 59.76 -3.18
C ASP A 41 56.60 60.79 -4.32
N GLU A 42 55.69 61.75 -4.14
CA GLU A 42 55.28 62.82 -5.04
C GLU A 42 56.30 63.98 -5.16
N THR A 43 56.00 64.83 -6.16
CA THR A 43 56.18 66.30 -6.21
C THR A 43 57.26 66.88 -7.13
N GLN A 44 56.74 67.75 -8.02
CA GLN A 44 57.36 68.94 -8.59
C GLN A 44 58.58 68.77 -9.51
N GLN A 45 58.34 68.81 -10.82
CA GLN A 45 58.88 69.89 -11.65
C GLN A 45 58.14 69.99 -12.99
N SER A 46 58.06 71.21 -13.47
CA SER A 46 57.05 71.69 -14.39
C SER A 46 57.71 72.20 -15.67
N TRP A 47 57.00 72.05 -16.79
CA TRP A 47 57.07 72.87 -18.02
C TRP A 47 58.22 72.63 -18.99
N LEU A 48 57.90 72.09 -20.17
CA LEU A 48 58.11 72.72 -21.48
C LEU A 48 57.60 71.79 -22.59
N LEU A 49 57.05 72.40 -23.66
CA LEU A 49 56.68 71.84 -24.99
C LEU A 49 55.19 71.61 -25.28
N GLY A 50 54.57 72.64 -25.88
CA GLY A 50 54.02 72.62 -27.26
C GLY A 50 52.70 71.86 -27.54
N PRO A 51 51.73 72.45 -28.28
CA PRO A 51 50.40 71.87 -28.50
C PRO A 51 50.39 70.87 -29.67
N THR A 52 49.72 69.72 -29.50
CA THR A 52 49.37 68.83 -30.63
C THR A 52 47.90 68.39 -30.58
N GLU A 53 47.16 68.92 -31.55
CA GLU A 53 45.94 68.42 -32.22
C GLU A 53 44.84 67.70 -31.41
N GLN A 54 43.68 68.35 -31.32
CA GLN A 54 42.42 67.71 -30.96
C GLN A 54 41.96 66.71 -32.05
N LYS A 55 42.18 65.41 -31.84
CA LYS A 55 41.48 64.36 -32.60
C LYS A 55 40.00 64.31 -32.20
N LYS A 56 39.12 64.76 -33.12
CA LYS A 56 37.66 64.68 -32.99
C LYS A 56 37.20 63.24 -32.67
N LYS A 57 36.75 62.98 -31.44
CA LYS A 57 36.08 61.73 -31.07
C LYS A 57 34.71 61.71 -31.74
N LYS A 58 34.47 60.77 -32.67
CA LYS A 58 33.17 60.55 -33.31
C LYS A 58 32.24 59.82 -32.33
N TYR A 59 31.19 60.49 -31.88
CA TYR A 59 30.10 59.93 -31.09
C TYR A 59 28.98 59.42 -32.01
N VAL A 60 28.16 58.49 -31.52
CA VAL A 60 26.94 58.03 -32.19
C VAL A 60 25.76 58.50 -31.34
N ASP A 61 24.87 59.27 -31.95
CA ASP A 61 23.67 59.81 -31.30
C ASP A 61 22.48 58.89 -31.59
N LEU A 62 21.86 58.38 -30.53
CA LEU A 62 20.69 57.50 -30.61
C LEU A 62 19.40 58.22 -30.18
N GLY A 63 19.36 59.55 -30.29
CA GLY A 63 18.16 60.37 -30.10
C GLY A 63 17.82 60.71 -28.64
N CYS A 64 18.27 59.89 -27.68
CA CYS A 64 18.16 60.22 -26.24
C CYS A 64 19.46 60.00 -25.43
N ILE A 65 20.51 59.40 -26.01
CA ILE A 65 21.79 59.13 -25.33
C ILE A 65 22.94 59.22 -26.34
N ILE A 66 24.00 59.98 -26.00
CA ILE A 66 25.22 60.10 -26.79
C ILE A 66 26.25 59.09 -26.28
N VAL A 67 26.57 58.06 -27.09
CA VAL A 67 27.50 56.99 -26.70
C VAL A 67 28.76 57.03 -27.57
N SER A 68 29.93 56.81 -26.96
CA SER A 68 31.19 56.66 -27.68
C SER A 68 31.11 55.51 -28.68
N ARG A 69 31.52 55.73 -29.94
CA ARG A 69 31.52 54.72 -31.01
C ARG A 69 32.24 53.42 -30.64
N LYS A 70 33.22 53.50 -29.72
CA LYS A 70 33.96 52.34 -29.22
C LYS A 70 33.09 51.50 -28.28
N VAL A 71 32.35 52.15 -27.38
CA VAL A 71 31.42 51.49 -26.46
C VAL A 71 30.26 50.87 -27.22
N PHE A 72 29.66 51.62 -28.16
CA PHE A 72 28.56 51.11 -29.00
C PHE A 72 28.92 49.83 -29.77
N LYS A 73 30.13 49.78 -30.38
CA LYS A 73 30.61 48.57 -31.07
C LYS A 73 30.76 47.37 -30.14
N TRP A 74 31.28 47.57 -28.93
CA TRP A 74 31.42 46.50 -27.93
C TRP A 74 30.05 46.03 -27.42
N THR A 75 29.11 46.93 -27.16
CA THR A 75 27.76 46.56 -26.71
C THR A 75 27.00 45.77 -27.78
N VAL A 76 27.02 46.24 -29.03
CA VAL A 76 26.39 45.53 -30.15
C VAL A 76 27.07 44.17 -30.40
N GLY A 77 28.41 44.12 -30.33
CA GLY A 77 29.16 42.88 -30.44
C GLY A 77 28.80 41.85 -29.37
N SER A 78 28.69 42.29 -28.11
CA SER A 78 28.28 41.42 -27.00
C SER A 78 26.85 40.90 -27.14
N ILE A 79 25.92 41.73 -27.63
CA ILE A 79 24.53 41.31 -27.88
C ILE A 79 24.47 40.25 -28.98
N ILE A 80 25.23 40.44 -30.07
CA ILE A 80 25.29 39.47 -31.17
C ILE A 80 25.93 38.15 -30.69
N ALA A 81 27.02 38.21 -29.92
CA ALA A 81 27.65 37.02 -29.36
C ALA A 81 26.70 36.26 -28.41
N ALA A 82 25.98 36.97 -27.55
CA ALA A 82 24.96 36.37 -26.67
C ALA A 82 23.83 35.70 -27.47
N ALA A 83 23.35 36.35 -28.54
CA ALA A 83 22.33 35.79 -29.41
C ALA A 83 22.82 34.53 -30.15
N LEU A 84 24.08 34.51 -30.60
CA LEU A 84 24.68 33.33 -31.23
C LEU A 84 24.86 32.17 -30.26
N ILE A 85 25.27 32.44 -29.02
CA ILE A 85 25.38 31.42 -27.97
C ILE A 85 24.00 30.85 -27.63
N ALA A 86 23.00 31.71 -27.44
CA ALA A 86 21.63 31.26 -27.19
C ALA A 86 21.07 30.42 -28.35
N GLY A 87 21.32 30.85 -29.60
CA GLY A 87 20.94 30.10 -30.80
C GLY A 87 21.63 28.74 -30.87
N PHE A 88 22.92 28.67 -30.55
CA PHE A 88 23.71 27.43 -30.54
C PHE A 88 23.25 26.46 -29.46
N VAL A 89 22.96 26.93 -28.25
CA VAL A 89 22.37 26.10 -27.18
C VAL A 89 21.00 25.56 -27.59
N THR A 90 20.17 26.40 -28.21
CA THR A 90 18.84 25.98 -28.69
C THR A 90 18.94 24.95 -29.81
N LEU A 91 19.93 25.09 -30.69
CA LEU A 91 20.22 24.12 -31.74
C LEU A 91 20.61 22.77 -31.13
N ILE A 92 21.58 22.76 -30.19
CA ILE A 92 22.01 21.54 -29.49
C ILE A 92 20.82 20.86 -28.79
N VAL A 93 20.01 21.61 -28.05
CA VAL A 93 18.84 21.07 -27.35
C VAL A 93 17.81 20.45 -28.30
N LYS A 94 17.68 20.98 -29.53
CA LYS A 94 16.78 20.45 -30.55
C LYS A 94 17.36 19.30 -31.38
N THR A 95 18.68 19.26 -31.59
CA THR A 95 19.34 18.27 -32.45
C THR A 95 19.87 17.06 -31.69
N VAL A 96 20.05 17.14 -30.37
CA VAL A 96 20.41 15.96 -29.55
C VAL A 96 19.25 14.96 -29.59
N PRO A 97 19.49 13.72 -30.05
CA PRO A 97 18.49 12.66 -30.00
C PRO A 97 18.08 12.46 -28.54
N LYS A 98 16.83 12.79 -28.21
CA LYS A 98 16.25 12.33 -26.96
C LYS A 98 16.15 10.82 -27.07
N HIS A 99 17.13 10.10 -26.52
CA HIS A 99 16.95 8.70 -26.20
C HIS A 99 15.72 8.63 -25.31
N LYS A 100 14.58 8.25 -25.90
CA LYS A 100 13.44 7.83 -25.10
C LYS A 100 13.93 6.57 -24.41
N HIS A 101 14.31 6.71 -23.14
CA HIS A 101 14.48 5.55 -22.28
C HIS A 101 13.15 4.81 -22.34
N HIS A 102 13.12 3.69 -23.07
CA HIS A 102 12.01 2.77 -22.96
C HIS A 102 12.03 2.29 -21.52
N ASN A 103 10.96 2.59 -20.77
CA ASN A 103 10.80 2.02 -19.44
C ASN A 103 10.96 0.50 -19.58
N PRO A 104 11.73 -0.15 -18.70
CA PRO A 104 11.86 -1.60 -18.73
C PRO A 104 10.46 -2.22 -18.68
N PRO A 105 10.26 -3.39 -19.32
CA PRO A 105 8.98 -4.07 -19.25
C PRO A 105 8.61 -4.29 -17.78
N PRO A 106 7.32 -4.12 -17.41
CA PRO A 106 6.89 -4.29 -16.04
C PRO A 106 7.20 -5.71 -15.55
N ASP A 107 7.61 -5.81 -14.28
CA ASP A 107 7.87 -7.10 -13.64
C ASP A 107 6.58 -7.94 -13.51
N ASN A 108 6.75 -9.23 -13.23
CA ASN A 108 5.63 -10.17 -13.11
C ASN A 108 4.64 -9.79 -12.01
N TYR A 109 5.09 -9.22 -10.89
CA TYR A 109 4.21 -8.78 -9.81
C TYR A 109 3.40 -7.55 -10.24
N THR A 110 4.01 -6.60 -10.94
CA THR A 110 3.32 -5.45 -11.54
C THR A 110 2.26 -5.90 -12.56
N LEU A 111 2.57 -6.88 -13.41
CA LEU A 111 1.61 -7.46 -14.36
C LEU A 111 0.45 -8.18 -13.66
N ALA A 112 0.74 -8.95 -12.61
CA ALA A 112 -0.27 -9.61 -11.80
C ALA A 112 -1.13 -8.59 -11.03
N LEU A 113 -0.54 -7.50 -10.52
CA LEU A 113 -1.22 -6.44 -9.76
C LEU A 113 -2.32 -5.79 -10.59
N ARG A 114 -2.00 -5.39 -11.83
CA ARG A 114 -2.99 -4.80 -12.77
C ARG A 114 -4.18 -5.72 -13.00
N LYS A 115 -3.93 -7.02 -13.10
CA LYS A 115 -4.99 -8.02 -13.23
C LYS A 115 -5.77 -8.16 -11.93
N ALA A 116 -5.10 -8.32 -10.79
CA ALA A 116 -5.74 -8.50 -9.49
C ALA A 116 -6.69 -7.33 -9.13
N LEU A 117 -6.37 -6.11 -9.55
CA LEU A 117 -7.27 -4.95 -9.41
C LEU A 117 -8.53 -5.07 -10.29
N MET A 118 -8.42 -5.64 -11.49
CA MET A 118 -9.59 -5.87 -12.37
C MET A 118 -10.66 -6.75 -11.74
N PHE A 119 -10.28 -7.71 -10.88
CA PHE A 119 -11.24 -8.53 -10.15
C PHE A 119 -12.25 -7.68 -9.37
N PHE A 120 -11.82 -6.58 -8.74
CA PHE A 120 -12.74 -5.70 -8.02
C PHE A 120 -13.74 -5.03 -8.96
N ASN A 121 -13.33 -4.61 -10.17
CA ASN A 121 -14.26 -4.09 -11.19
C ASN A 121 -15.29 -5.15 -11.61
N GLU A 122 -14.88 -6.41 -11.63
CA GLU A 122 -15.73 -7.57 -11.93
C GLU A 122 -16.67 -7.94 -10.79
N GLN A 123 -16.41 -7.50 -9.55
CA GLN A 123 -17.25 -7.74 -8.37
C GLN A 123 -18.24 -6.61 -8.06
N ARG A 124 -18.17 -5.44 -8.73
CA ARG A 124 -19.04 -4.30 -8.40
C ARG A 124 -20.52 -4.62 -8.51
N SER A 125 -21.31 -4.29 -7.51
CA SER A 125 -22.78 -4.29 -7.55
C SER A 125 -23.30 -2.86 -7.75
N GLY A 126 -24.51 -2.70 -8.29
CA GLY A 126 -25.16 -1.41 -8.51
C GLY A 126 -25.03 -0.90 -9.93
N LYS A 127 -25.13 0.44 -10.09
CA LYS A 127 -25.03 1.11 -11.39
C LYS A 127 -23.57 1.34 -11.77
N LEU A 128 -23.04 0.48 -12.64
CA LEU A 128 -21.63 0.50 -13.02
C LEU A 128 -21.24 1.80 -13.75
N PRO A 129 -20.01 2.32 -13.51
CA PRO A 129 -19.50 3.48 -14.23
C PRO A 129 -19.23 3.13 -15.70
N LYS A 130 -19.28 4.14 -16.58
CA LYS A 130 -19.01 3.96 -18.02
C LYS A 130 -17.61 3.38 -18.30
N HIS A 131 -16.65 3.63 -17.42
CA HIS A 131 -15.25 3.20 -17.52
C HIS A 131 -14.93 1.98 -16.63
N ASN A 132 -15.89 1.08 -16.39
CA ASN A 132 -15.66 -0.12 -15.56
C ASN A 132 -14.66 -1.14 -16.18
N ASN A 133 -14.33 -1.01 -17.48
CA ASN A 133 -13.40 -1.87 -18.21
C ASN A 133 -13.72 -3.38 -18.19
N VAL A 134 -14.92 -3.77 -17.78
CA VAL A 134 -15.41 -5.16 -17.79
C VAL A 134 -16.64 -5.23 -18.70
N SER A 135 -16.44 -5.67 -19.94
CA SER A 135 -17.46 -5.63 -20.99
C SER A 135 -18.62 -6.60 -20.77
N TRP A 136 -18.44 -7.65 -19.97
CA TRP A 136 -19.44 -8.68 -19.74
C TRP A 136 -20.30 -8.44 -18.49
N ARG A 137 -19.91 -7.52 -17.60
CA ARG A 137 -20.73 -7.06 -16.47
C ARG A 137 -21.72 -5.96 -16.90
N GLY A 138 -22.78 -5.79 -16.14
CA GLY A 138 -23.79 -4.75 -16.30
C GLY A 138 -24.35 -4.28 -14.95
N ASN A 139 -25.32 -3.37 -15.00
CA ASN A 139 -25.97 -2.86 -13.79
C ASN A 139 -26.77 -3.97 -13.10
N SER A 140 -26.56 -4.16 -11.81
CA SER A 140 -27.21 -5.21 -11.01
C SER A 140 -27.54 -4.71 -9.61
N GLY A 141 -28.37 -5.43 -8.83
CA GLY A 141 -28.68 -5.06 -7.44
C GLY A 141 -29.32 -3.67 -7.29
N LEU A 142 -30.06 -3.20 -8.29
CA LEU A 142 -30.60 -1.83 -8.33
C LEU A 142 -31.79 -1.60 -7.36
N GLN A 143 -32.32 -2.69 -6.80
CA GLN A 143 -33.40 -2.68 -5.82
C GLN A 143 -32.92 -2.94 -4.38
N ASP A 144 -31.61 -3.12 -4.18
CA ASP A 144 -31.02 -3.39 -2.86
C ASP A 144 -31.43 -2.29 -1.87
N GLY A 145 -32.15 -2.69 -0.81
CA GLY A 145 -32.73 -1.82 0.23
C GLY A 145 -34.10 -1.20 -0.11
N LYS A 146 -34.45 -1.03 -1.39
CA LYS A 146 -35.72 -0.42 -1.80
C LYS A 146 -36.90 -1.37 -1.67
N SER A 147 -36.69 -2.63 -2.04
CA SER A 147 -37.75 -3.65 -2.11
C SER A 147 -38.03 -4.33 -0.77
N ASP A 148 -37.32 -3.94 0.29
CA ASP A 148 -37.47 -4.54 1.61
C ASP A 148 -38.16 -3.53 2.54
N ASP A 149 -39.43 -3.79 2.83
CA ASP A 149 -40.25 -2.93 3.69
C ASP A 149 -39.88 -3.06 5.17
N SER A 150 -39.19 -4.13 5.56
CA SER A 150 -38.80 -4.40 6.95
C SER A 150 -37.61 -3.57 7.43
N THR A 151 -36.86 -2.94 6.51
CA THR A 151 -35.67 -2.14 6.82
C THR A 151 -35.90 -0.64 6.65
N LEU A 152 -35.22 0.16 7.47
CA LEU A 152 -35.12 1.62 7.32
C LEU A 152 -34.14 2.02 6.20
N PHE A 153 -33.29 1.10 5.74
CA PHE A 153 -32.25 1.36 4.75
C PHE A 153 -32.76 1.25 3.31
N LYS A 154 -33.31 2.35 2.79
CA LYS A 154 -33.95 2.37 1.46
C LYS A 154 -33.01 2.56 0.25
N ASN A 155 -31.70 2.62 0.45
CA ASN A 155 -30.72 2.77 -0.64
C ASN A 155 -29.41 2.05 -0.33
N LEU A 156 -29.34 0.77 -0.72
CA LEU A 156 -28.14 -0.06 -0.55
C LEU A 156 -27.53 -0.47 -1.89
N VAL A 157 -27.82 0.28 -2.96
CA VAL A 157 -27.22 0.08 -4.29
C VAL A 157 -25.73 0.47 -4.25
N GLY A 158 -24.86 -0.38 -4.81
CA GLY A 158 -23.40 -0.18 -4.81
C GLY A 158 -22.66 -1.35 -4.14
N GLY A 159 -21.41 -1.13 -3.73
CA GLY A 159 -20.61 -2.13 -3.02
C GLY A 159 -20.14 -3.26 -3.92
N TYR A 160 -19.72 -4.35 -3.32
CA TYR A 160 -19.15 -5.51 -4.00
C TYR A 160 -19.91 -6.79 -3.66
N TYR A 161 -20.03 -7.66 -4.65
CA TYR A 161 -20.35 -9.06 -4.40
C TYR A 161 -19.13 -9.77 -3.82
N ASP A 162 -19.36 -10.65 -2.86
CA ASP A 162 -18.29 -11.20 -2.02
C ASP A 162 -17.37 -12.17 -2.76
N ALA A 163 -17.95 -13.12 -3.50
CA ALA A 163 -17.23 -14.23 -4.09
C ALA A 163 -17.81 -14.63 -5.46
N GLY A 164 -18.14 -15.91 -5.65
CA GLY A 164 -18.84 -16.42 -6.83
C GLY A 164 -20.34 -16.09 -6.87
N ASP A 165 -20.85 -15.57 -5.76
CA ASP A 165 -22.25 -15.29 -5.47
C ASP A 165 -22.61 -13.82 -5.75
N ALA A 166 -23.85 -13.43 -5.45
CA ALA A 166 -24.27 -12.04 -5.50
C ALA A 166 -24.70 -11.50 -4.13
N ILE A 167 -24.20 -12.09 -3.05
CA ILE A 167 -24.43 -11.60 -1.69
C ILE A 167 -23.41 -10.51 -1.37
N LYS A 168 -23.84 -9.53 -0.59
CA LYS A 168 -22.98 -8.45 -0.09
C LYS A 168 -22.74 -8.68 1.39
N PHE A 169 -21.71 -9.47 1.70
CA PHE A 169 -21.26 -9.69 3.08
C PHE A 169 -20.37 -8.52 3.52
N ASN A 170 -20.87 -7.68 4.44
CA ASN A 170 -20.16 -6.45 4.79
C ASN A 170 -18.91 -6.70 5.64
N PHE A 171 -18.78 -7.84 6.33
CA PHE A 171 -17.61 -8.15 7.16
C PHE A 171 -16.34 -8.41 6.32
N PRO A 172 -16.30 -9.42 5.42
CA PRO A 172 -15.15 -9.64 4.54
C PRO A 172 -14.93 -8.48 3.56
N GLN A 173 -15.99 -7.80 3.11
CA GLN A 173 -15.85 -6.61 2.27
C GLN A 173 -15.13 -5.48 3.00
N SER A 174 -15.45 -5.24 4.28
CA SER A 174 -14.78 -4.20 5.08
C SER A 174 -13.31 -4.52 5.28
N PHE A 175 -12.99 -5.78 5.61
CA PHE A 175 -11.61 -6.26 5.67
C PHE A 175 -10.85 -6.03 4.35
N ALA A 176 -11.45 -6.37 3.22
CA ALA A 176 -10.86 -6.15 1.90
C ALA A 176 -10.53 -4.65 1.66
N LEU A 177 -11.43 -3.74 2.04
CA LEU A 177 -11.22 -2.30 1.90
C LEU A 177 -10.13 -1.78 2.84
N THR A 178 -10.04 -2.30 4.06
CA THR A 178 -8.96 -1.96 5.00
C THR A 178 -7.60 -2.41 4.45
N MET A 179 -7.51 -3.65 3.92
CA MET A 179 -6.27 -4.18 3.34
C MET A 179 -5.83 -3.40 2.09
N LEU A 180 -6.76 -3.08 1.18
CA LEU A 180 -6.48 -2.23 0.02
C LEU A 180 -5.98 -0.85 0.46
N SER A 181 -6.68 -0.21 1.41
CA SER A 181 -6.29 1.10 1.93
C SER A 181 -4.92 1.06 2.59
N TRP A 182 -4.65 0.04 3.41
CA TRP A 182 -3.34 -0.16 4.03
C TRP A 182 -2.23 -0.28 2.99
N SER A 183 -2.43 -1.07 1.93
CA SER A 183 -1.44 -1.20 0.86
C SER A 183 -1.16 0.12 0.14
N VAL A 184 -2.18 0.97 -0.06
CA VAL A 184 -2.02 2.29 -0.71
C VAL A 184 -1.31 3.28 0.21
N ILE A 185 -1.56 3.22 1.52
CA ILE A 185 -0.89 4.06 2.51
C ILE A 185 0.61 3.75 2.55
N GLU A 186 0.98 2.47 2.49
CA GLU A 186 2.38 2.05 2.61
C GLU A 186 3.15 2.17 1.29
N TYR A 187 2.50 1.86 0.15
CA TYR A 187 3.15 1.78 -1.16
C TYR A 187 2.55 2.72 -2.24
N PRO A 188 2.25 4.00 -1.95
CA PRO A 188 1.61 4.90 -2.93
C PRO A 188 2.47 5.09 -4.18
N ALA A 189 3.79 5.23 -4.01
CA ALA A 189 4.74 5.41 -5.10
C ALA A 189 4.80 4.19 -6.03
N LYS A 190 4.63 2.97 -5.51
CA LYS A 190 4.62 1.75 -6.33
C LYS A 190 3.34 1.65 -7.16
N TYR A 191 2.19 2.00 -6.57
CA TYR A 191 0.94 2.12 -7.33
C TYR A 191 1.02 3.19 -8.42
N GLU A 192 1.67 4.32 -8.15
CA GLU A 192 1.88 5.38 -9.13
C GLU A 192 2.79 4.93 -10.27
N ALA A 193 3.92 4.28 -9.95
CA ALA A 193 4.81 3.69 -10.94
C ALA A 193 4.14 2.61 -11.80
N ALA A 194 3.22 1.84 -11.22
CA ALA A 194 2.41 0.85 -11.93
C ALA A 194 1.32 1.48 -12.82
N GLY A 195 1.00 2.76 -12.62
CA GLY A 195 -0.12 3.46 -13.28
C GLY A 195 -1.49 3.12 -12.70
N GLU A 196 -1.54 2.55 -11.50
CA GLU A 196 -2.75 1.97 -10.89
C GLU A 196 -3.25 2.74 -9.66
N LEU A 197 -2.56 3.80 -9.21
CA LEU A 197 -2.94 4.57 -8.01
C LEU A 197 -4.36 5.14 -8.10
N SER A 198 -4.75 5.70 -9.25
CA SER A 198 -6.11 6.22 -9.43
C SER A 198 -7.15 5.09 -9.43
N HIS A 199 -6.80 3.93 -9.98
CA HIS A 199 -7.71 2.80 -10.11
C HIS A 199 -7.97 2.14 -8.75
N VAL A 200 -6.93 1.89 -7.95
CA VAL A 200 -7.09 1.35 -6.59
C VAL A 200 -7.83 2.34 -5.68
N LYS A 201 -7.59 3.65 -5.83
CA LYS A 201 -8.41 4.68 -5.14
C LYS A 201 -9.87 4.61 -5.56
N ASP A 202 -10.20 4.46 -6.84
CA ASP A 202 -11.59 4.30 -7.29
C ASP A 202 -12.25 3.02 -6.73
N ILE A 203 -11.50 1.91 -6.65
CA ILE A 203 -11.94 0.66 -6.03
C ILE A 203 -12.27 0.88 -4.53
N ILE A 204 -11.37 1.51 -3.78
CA ILE A 204 -11.61 1.80 -2.35
C ILE A 204 -12.84 2.70 -2.20
N LYS A 205 -12.90 3.78 -2.99
CA LYS A 205 -13.99 4.76 -2.94
C LYS A 205 -15.35 4.11 -3.21
N TRP A 206 -15.43 3.20 -4.17
CA TRP A 206 -16.67 2.47 -4.49
C TRP A 206 -17.20 1.68 -3.29
N GLY A 207 -16.29 1.04 -2.55
CA GLY A 207 -16.62 0.30 -1.34
C GLY A 207 -17.03 1.20 -0.18
N THR A 208 -16.25 2.25 0.10
CA THR A 208 -16.53 3.18 1.20
C THR A 208 -17.79 4.01 0.97
N ASP A 209 -18.09 4.39 -0.28
CA ASP A 209 -19.36 5.03 -0.63
C ASP A 209 -20.57 4.14 -0.35
N TYR A 210 -20.41 2.82 -0.46
CA TYR A 210 -21.45 1.87 -0.09
C TYR A 210 -21.52 1.64 1.42
N LEU A 211 -20.39 1.48 2.12
CA LEU A 211 -20.37 1.36 3.58
C LEU A 211 -21.02 2.57 4.28
N LEU A 212 -20.85 3.78 3.75
CA LEU A 212 -21.54 4.96 4.29
C LEU A 212 -23.08 4.92 4.13
N LYS A 213 -23.63 3.97 3.35
CA LYS A 213 -25.08 3.76 3.22
C LYS A 213 -25.62 2.68 4.15
N THR A 214 -24.74 1.87 4.77
CA THR A 214 -25.14 0.71 5.59
C THR A 214 -25.39 1.08 7.05
N PHE A 215 -25.36 2.37 7.38
CA PHE A 215 -25.71 2.94 8.68
C PHE A 215 -26.08 4.42 8.48
N ASN A 216 -26.63 5.09 9.49
CA ASN A 216 -26.86 6.52 9.42
C ASN A 216 -25.53 7.28 9.54
N SER A 217 -24.82 7.44 8.42
CA SER A 217 -23.48 8.05 8.38
C SER A 217 -23.44 9.54 8.70
N SER A 218 -24.59 10.19 8.87
CA SER A 218 -24.70 11.61 9.23
C SER A 218 -24.94 11.80 10.73
N ALA A 219 -25.15 10.72 11.49
CA ALA A 219 -25.39 10.77 12.92
C ALA A 219 -24.10 10.48 13.72
N ASP A 220 -23.98 11.10 14.90
CA ASP A 220 -22.90 10.83 15.85
C ASP A 220 -23.08 9.51 16.62
N THR A 221 -24.32 8.99 16.66
CA THR A 221 -24.70 7.75 17.33
C THR A 221 -25.73 7.00 16.50
N ILE A 222 -25.64 5.67 16.52
CA ILE A 222 -26.53 4.75 15.81
C ILE A 222 -26.88 3.57 16.72
N ASP A 223 -27.98 2.90 16.42
CA ASP A 223 -28.48 1.72 17.15
C ASP A 223 -28.45 0.44 16.29
N ARG A 224 -28.07 0.56 15.02
CA ARG A 224 -28.05 -0.52 14.04
C ARG A 224 -27.16 -0.23 12.84
N ILE A 225 -26.72 -1.30 12.20
CA ILE A 225 -26.03 -1.30 10.91
C ILE A 225 -26.58 -2.41 10.00
N VAL A 226 -26.34 -2.32 8.69
CA VAL A 226 -26.61 -3.42 7.76
C VAL A 226 -25.42 -4.39 7.79
N ALA A 227 -25.69 -5.65 8.11
CA ALA A 227 -24.71 -6.73 8.08
C ALA A 227 -24.59 -7.36 6.68
N GLN A 228 -25.70 -7.49 5.97
CA GLN A 228 -25.76 -8.24 4.72
C GLN A 228 -26.89 -7.75 3.81
N VAL A 229 -26.68 -7.84 2.50
CA VAL A 229 -27.75 -7.71 1.50
C VAL A 229 -27.76 -8.95 0.59
N GLY A 230 -28.91 -9.60 0.50
CA GLY A 230 -29.07 -10.92 -0.12
C GLY A 230 -29.09 -12.04 0.93
N LYS A 231 -29.52 -13.23 0.53
CA LYS A 231 -29.66 -14.41 1.38
C LYS A 231 -29.06 -15.63 0.68
N GLY A 232 -28.26 -16.41 1.39
CA GLY A 232 -27.62 -17.61 0.85
C GLY A 232 -28.41 -18.90 1.09
N ASP A 233 -29.09 -19.01 2.22
CA ASP A 233 -29.88 -20.13 2.76
C ASP A 233 -29.62 -21.51 2.15
N THR A 234 -28.88 -22.33 2.89
CA THR A 234 -28.54 -23.71 2.52
C THR A 234 -29.48 -24.76 3.10
N SER A 235 -30.57 -24.36 3.79
CA SER A 235 -31.51 -25.28 4.46
C SER A 235 -32.37 -26.12 3.52
N GLY A 236 -32.32 -25.85 2.20
CA GLY A 236 -33.07 -26.61 1.18
C GLY A 236 -34.55 -26.27 1.10
N GLY A 237 -34.96 -25.14 1.69
CA GLY A 237 -36.33 -24.61 1.59
C GLY A 237 -36.76 -24.31 0.13
N PRO A 238 -38.08 -24.12 -0.10
CA PRO A 238 -38.62 -23.91 -1.45
C PRO A 238 -38.31 -22.53 -2.01
N ASP A 239 -37.90 -21.57 -1.17
CA ASP A 239 -37.70 -20.17 -1.54
C ASP A 239 -36.41 -19.97 -2.33
N PRO A 240 -36.48 -19.42 -3.56
CA PRO A 240 -35.29 -19.08 -4.33
C PRO A 240 -34.41 -18.08 -3.58
N ASN A 241 -33.12 -18.38 -3.51
CA ASN A 241 -32.11 -17.55 -2.87
C ASN A 241 -30.81 -17.54 -3.70
N ASP A 242 -29.80 -16.82 -3.23
CA ASP A 242 -28.58 -16.59 -3.99
C ASP A 242 -27.75 -17.86 -4.23
N HIS A 243 -27.66 -18.77 -3.26
CA HIS A 243 -26.88 -20.01 -3.40
C HIS A 243 -27.64 -21.13 -4.10
N TYR A 244 -28.96 -21.07 -4.09
CA TYR A 244 -29.81 -21.95 -4.89
C TYR A 244 -29.81 -21.57 -6.38
N CYS A 245 -29.89 -20.28 -6.69
CA CYS A 245 -29.96 -19.78 -8.05
C CYS A 245 -28.58 -19.61 -8.69
N TRP A 246 -28.46 -19.97 -9.97
CA TRP A 246 -27.23 -19.75 -10.74
C TRP A 246 -27.51 -18.81 -11.92
N VAL A 247 -27.57 -17.51 -11.66
CA VAL A 247 -27.91 -16.50 -12.66
C VAL A 247 -26.88 -15.40 -12.69
N ARG A 248 -26.81 -14.63 -13.79
CA ARG A 248 -26.00 -13.42 -13.81
C ARG A 248 -26.55 -12.42 -12.78
N PRO A 249 -25.70 -11.62 -12.11
CA PRO A 249 -26.17 -10.62 -11.17
C PRO A 249 -27.21 -9.65 -11.76
N GLU A 250 -27.10 -9.35 -13.06
CA GLU A 250 -28.01 -8.46 -13.79
C GLU A 250 -29.40 -9.10 -14.03
N ASP A 251 -29.51 -10.43 -13.93
CA ASP A 251 -30.73 -11.21 -14.20
C ASP A 251 -31.45 -11.67 -12.92
N ILE A 252 -30.92 -11.34 -11.73
CA ILE A 252 -31.50 -11.74 -10.44
C ILE A 252 -32.95 -11.24 -10.33
N ASP A 253 -33.86 -12.18 -10.03
CA ASP A 253 -35.28 -11.93 -9.80
C ASP A 253 -35.81 -12.46 -8.45
N TYR A 254 -34.97 -13.14 -7.67
CA TYR A 254 -35.29 -13.54 -6.30
C TYR A 254 -35.17 -12.36 -5.31
N PRO A 255 -35.89 -12.39 -4.17
CA PRO A 255 -35.77 -11.38 -3.13
C PRO A 255 -34.35 -11.29 -2.56
N ARG A 256 -33.89 -10.06 -2.32
CA ARG A 256 -32.57 -9.77 -1.72
C ARG A 256 -32.77 -9.01 -0.41
N PRO A 257 -33.10 -9.71 0.69
CA PRO A 257 -33.42 -9.07 1.97
C PRO A 257 -32.20 -8.35 2.56
N VAL A 258 -32.47 -7.40 3.44
CA VAL A 258 -31.47 -6.65 4.20
C VAL A 258 -31.41 -7.22 5.61
N THR A 259 -30.24 -7.71 6.01
CA THR A 259 -30.02 -8.14 7.40
C THR A 259 -29.46 -6.99 8.20
N GLU A 260 -30.25 -6.47 9.14
CA GLU A 260 -29.82 -5.49 10.13
C GLU A 260 -29.14 -6.17 11.32
N CYS A 261 -28.26 -5.44 11.99
CA CYS A 261 -27.60 -5.89 13.20
C CYS A 261 -27.54 -4.78 14.24
N HIS A 262 -27.93 -5.13 15.47
CA HIS A 262 -28.03 -4.22 16.63
C HIS A 262 -26.92 -4.43 17.66
N SER A 263 -26.16 -5.53 17.57
CA SER A 263 -25.06 -5.85 18.49
C SER A 263 -24.00 -6.67 17.76
N CYS A 264 -23.09 -5.97 17.07
CA CYS A 264 -22.07 -6.53 16.19
C CYS A 264 -20.78 -5.71 16.25
N SER A 265 -20.06 -5.90 17.34
CA SER A 265 -18.79 -5.24 17.61
C SER A 265 -17.74 -5.51 16.55
N ASP A 266 -17.61 -6.76 16.15
CA ASP A 266 -16.69 -7.25 15.11
C ASP A 266 -16.93 -6.52 13.78
N LEU A 267 -18.12 -6.65 13.21
CA LEU A 267 -18.45 -6.02 11.94
C LEU A 267 -18.33 -4.50 12.00
N ALA A 268 -18.88 -3.87 13.04
CA ALA A 268 -18.88 -2.42 13.15
C ALA A 268 -17.45 -1.86 13.32
N ALA A 269 -16.59 -2.53 14.07
CA ALA A 269 -15.20 -2.13 14.24
C ALA A 269 -14.36 -2.35 12.97
N GLU A 270 -14.61 -3.41 12.20
CA GLU A 270 -13.96 -3.60 10.90
C GLU A 270 -14.44 -2.57 9.87
N MET A 271 -15.73 -2.24 9.83
CA MET A 271 -16.23 -1.14 9.02
C MET A 271 -15.60 0.20 9.43
N ALA A 272 -15.40 0.42 10.73
CA ALA A 272 -14.71 1.60 11.22
C ALA A 272 -13.24 1.63 10.77
N ALA A 273 -12.52 0.50 10.83
CA ALA A 273 -11.15 0.38 10.32
C ALA A 273 -11.06 0.66 8.81
N ALA A 274 -12.03 0.16 8.03
CA ALA A 274 -12.10 0.40 6.59
C ALA A 274 -12.29 1.89 6.27
N LEU A 275 -13.22 2.57 6.96
CA LEU A 275 -13.44 4.02 6.75
C LEU A 275 -12.27 4.86 7.28
N ALA A 276 -11.68 4.49 8.43
CA ALA A 276 -10.54 5.21 9.01
C ALA A 276 -9.29 5.10 8.13
N SER A 277 -8.91 3.90 7.70
CA SER A 277 -7.77 3.71 6.78
C SER A 277 -8.02 4.39 5.43
N ALA A 278 -9.21 4.27 4.84
CA ALA A 278 -9.54 4.96 3.60
C ALA A 278 -9.48 6.49 3.73
N SER A 279 -9.81 7.06 4.90
CA SER A 279 -9.70 8.51 5.11
C SER A 279 -8.26 9.01 4.92
N ILE A 280 -7.26 8.22 5.33
CA ILE A 280 -5.84 8.54 5.14
C ILE A 280 -5.49 8.51 3.64
N VAL A 281 -6.00 7.51 2.90
CA VAL A 281 -5.83 7.41 1.43
C VAL A 281 -6.38 8.65 0.71
N PHE A 282 -7.49 9.20 1.20
CA PHE A 282 -8.17 10.36 0.62
C PHE A 282 -7.89 11.67 1.33
N LYS A 283 -6.80 11.78 2.12
CA LYS A 283 -6.46 13.01 2.88
C LYS A 283 -6.46 14.29 2.03
N ASP A 284 -6.09 14.18 0.75
CA ASP A 284 -6.06 15.30 -0.20
C ASP A 284 -7.47 15.81 -0.56
N ASN A 285 -8.48 14.94 -0.49
CA ASN A 285 -9.90 15.30 -0.55
C ASN A 285 -10.44 15.46 0.88
N LYS A 286 -10.15 16.62 1.49
CA LYS A 286 -10.49 16.91 2.89
C LYS A 286 -11.95 16.63 3.24
N VAL A 287 -12.90 17.02 2.37
CA VAL A 287 -14.34 16.82 2.61
C VAL A 287 -14.67 15.33 2.70
N TYR A 288 -14.17 14.54 1.74
CA TYR A 288 -14.42 13.10 1.74
C TYR A 288 -13.69 12.40 2.91
N SER A 289 -12.43 12.75 3.15
CA SER A 289 -11.65 12.25 4.29
C SER A 289 -12.37 12.49 5.62
N GLN A 290 -12.87 13.71 5.87
CA GLN A 290 -13.59 14.04 7.10
C GLN A 290 -14.90 13.26 7.22
N LYS A 291 -15.63 13.08 6.12
CA LYS A 291 -16.84 12.25 6.08
C LYS A 291 -16.54 10.80 6.49
N LEU A 292 -15.44 10.23 5.98
CA LEU A 292 -14.99 8.88 6.32
C LEU A 292 -14.58 8.78 7.80
N VAL A 293 -13.81 9.74 8.32
CA VAL A 293 -13.44 9.79 9.75
C VAL A 293 -14.67 9.87 10.64
N HIS A 294 -15.64 10.72 10.32
CA HIS A 294 -16.87 10.83 11.08
C HIS A 294 -17.63 9.49 11.12
N GLY A 295 -17.83 8.86 9.95
CA GLY A 295 -18.45 7.53 9.87
C GLY A 295 -17.70 6.47 10.67
N ALA A 296 -16.36 6.46 10.61
CA ALA A 296 -15.52 5.54 11.38
C ALA A 296 -15.71 5.72 12.90
N ARG A 297 -15.76 6.97 13.38
CA ARG A 297 -15.98 7.28 14.80
C ARG A 297 -17.37 6.82 15.25
N THR A 298 -18.41 7.08 14.47
CA THR A 298 -19.79 6.65 14.77
C THR A 298 -19.89 5.13 14.86
N LEU A 299 -19.32 4.41 13.89
CA LEU A 299 -19.31 2.94 13.88
C LEU A 299 -18.54 2.35 15.05
N PHE A 300 -17.35 2.87 15.35
CA PHE A 300 -16.54 2.35 16.44
C PHE A 300 -17.17 2.63 17.82
N LYS A 301 -17.84 3.78 17.97
CA LYS A 301 -18.64 4.06 19.17
C LYS A 301 -19.75 3.01 19.33
N PHE A 302 -20.54 2.77 18.28
CA PHE A 302 -21.55 1.71 18.27
C PHE A 302 -20.96 0.33 18.58
N ALA A 303 -19.84 -0.04 17.96
CA ALA A 303 -19.15 -1.31 18.18
C ALA A 303 -18.78 -1.54 19.65
N ARG A 304 -18.40 -0.48 20.37
CA ARG A 304 -17.97 -0.53 21.77
C ARG A 304 -19.12 -0.52 22.76
N GLU A 305 -20.20 0.19 22.44
CA GLU A 305 -21.40 0.35 23.28
C GLU A 305 -22.37 -0.83 23.13
N GLN A 306 -22.63 -1.27 21.89
CA GLN A 306 -23.57 -2.34 21.57
C GLN A 306 -22.85 -3.66 21.30
N ARG A 307 -22.35 -4.31 22.36
CA ARG A 307 -21.45 -5.46 22.22
C ARG A 307 -22.14 -6.74 21.79
N GLY A 308 -21.58 -7.39 20.78
CA GLY A 308 -22.04 -8.69 20.31
C GLY A 308 -21.23 -9.17 19.10
N ARG A 309 -21.36 -10.46 18.76
CA ARG A 309 -20.80 -11.01 17.52
C ARG A 309 -21.84 -10.90 16.42
N TYR A 310 -21.46 -10.37 15.26
CA TYR A 310 -22.42 -10.13 14.18
C TYR A 310 -23.02 -11.40 13.60
N SER A 311 -22.32 -12.54 13.67
CA SER A 311 -22.80 -13.81 13.13
C SER A 311 -23.66 -14.61 14.11
N SER A 312 -23.78 -14.16 15.37
CA SER A 312 -24.45 -14.93 16.41
C SER A 312 -25.95 -15.09 16.12
N GLY A 313 -26.38 -16.32 15.87
CA GLY A 313 -27.80 -16.65 15.67
C GLY A 313 -28.38 -16.22 14.32
N ASN A 314 -27.54 -15.96 13.31
CA ASN A 314 -28.01 -15.67 11.95
C ASN A 314 -27.22 -16.42 10.88
N GLU A 315 -27.70 -16.29 9.64
CA GLU A 315 -27.17 -16.99 8.46
C GLU A 315 -25.67 -16.70 8.20
N ALA A 316 -25.17 -15.52 8.57
CA ALA A 316 -23.77 -15.19 8.33
C ALA A 316 -22.81 -16.17 9.02
N ALA A 317 -23.22 -16.85 10.10
CA ALA A 317 -22.42 -17.90 10.75
C ALA A 317 -22.17 -19.13 9.85
N ILE A 318 -22.95 -19.36 8.80
CA ILE A 318 -22.75 -20.46 7.86
C ILE A 318 -21.61 -20.14 6.88
N PHE A 319 -21.41 -18.85 6.58
CA PHE A 319 -20.51 -18.39 5.53
C PHE A 319 -19.27 -17.69 6.10
N TYR A 320 -19.48 -16.70 6.97
CA TYR A 320 -18.48 -15.83 7.59
C TYR A 320 -18.69 -15.79 9.10
N ASN A 321 -18.47 -16.92 9.77
CA ASN A 321 -18.62 -16.97 11.22
C ASN A 321 -17.55 -16.14 11.95
N SER A 322 -17.99 -15.23 12.81
CA SER A 322 -17.11 -14.50 13.72
C SER A 322 -16.70 -15.34 14.93
N THR A 323 -15.39 -15.44 15.16
CA THR A 323 -14.84 -16.10 16.34
C THR A 323 -14.74 -15.17 17.55
N SER A 324 -14.43 -13.90 17.32
CA SER A 324 -14.14 -12.88 18.34
C SER A 324 -14.43 -11.48 17.79
N TYR A 325 -14.56 -10.49 18.69
CA TYR A 325 -14.58 -9.07 18.34
C TYR A 325 -13.48 -8.26 19.05
N TRP A 326 -12.66 -8.92 19.87
CA TRP A 326 -11.69 -8.25 20.73
C TRP A 326 -10.47 -7.74 19.97
N ASP A 327 -9.98 -8.55 19.04
CA ASP A 327 -8.98 -8.18 18.05
C ASP A 327 -9.46 -7.01 17.18
N GLU A 328 -10.76 -6.95 16.91
CA GLU A 328 -11.37 -5.87 16.12
C GLU A 328 -11.34 -4.53 16.83
N PHE A 329 -11.42 -4.55 18.16
CA PHE A 329 -11.22 -3.34 18.94
C PHE A 329 -9.77 -2.86 18.91
N VAL A 330 -8.78 -3.75 18.93
CA VAL A 330 -7.37 -3.38 18.80
C VAL A 330 -7.13 -2.81 17.39
N TRP A 331 -7.63 -3.49 16.37
CA TRP A 331 -7.51 -3.11 14.96
C TRP A 331 -8.19 -1.78 14.64
N GLY A 332 -9.48 -1.63 14.98
CA GLY A 332 -10.25 -0.42 14.74
C GLY A 332 -9.73 0.78 15.52
N ALA A 333 -9.32 0.59 16.79
CA ALA A 333 -8.70 1.66 17.57
C ALA A 333 -7.36 2.12 16.96
N SER A 334 -6.54 1.18 16.49
CA SER A 334 -5.26 1.51 15.84
C SER A 334 -5.48 2.36 14.59
N TRP A 335 -6.42 1.98 13.71
CA TRP A 335 -6.73 2.76 12.51
C TRP A 335 -7.36 4.12 12.82
N LEU A 336 -8.24 4.20 13.80
CA LEU A 336 -8.81 5.48 14.24
C LEU A 336 -7.75 6.40 14.84
N TYR A 337 -6.78 5.85 15.57
CA TYR A 337 -5.65 6.64 16.05
C TYR A 337 -4.86 7.24 14.87
N TYR A 338 -4.51 6.44 13.86
CA TYR A 338 -3.82 6.95 12.66
C TYR A 338 -4.64 7.99 11.89
N ALA A 339 -5.95 7.80 11.79
CA ALA A 339 -6.82 8.70 11.04
C ALA A 339 -7.13 10.02 11.77
N THR A 340 -7.03 10.05 13.11
CA THR A 340 -7.51 11.19 13.92
C THR A 340 -6.45 11.85 14.78
N GLY A 341 -5.35 11.16 15.10
CA GLY A 341 -4.38 11.59 16.11
C GLY A 341 -4.90 11.58 17.55
N ASN A 342 -6.12 11.12 17.80
CA ASN A 342 -6.72 11.12 19.14
C ASN A 342 -6.11 10.00 20.00
N SER A 343 -5.36 10.39 21.03
CA SER A 343 -4.63 9.48 21.92
C SER A 343 -5.53 8.53 22.72
N SER A 344 -6.83 8.82 22.87
CA SER A 344 -7.76 7.90 23.53
C SER A 344 -7.90 6.57 22.77
N TYR A 345 -7.78 6.58 21.43
CA TYR A 345 -7.75 5.36 20.63
C TYR A 345 -6.45 4.57 20.81
N LEU A 346 -5.30 5.26 20.86
CA LEU A 346 -4.03 4.58 21.14
C LEU A 346 -4.06 3.95 22.54
N GLN A 347 -4.53 4.68 23.55
CA GLN A 347 -4.68 4.16 24.91
C GLN A 347 -5.56 2.90 24.97
N LEU A 348 -6.66 2.90 24.21
CA LEU A 348 -7.53 1.73 24.10
C LEU A 348 -6.81 0.56 23.41
N ALA A 349 -6.16 0.80 22.27
CA ALA A 349 -5.44 -0.22 21.51
C ALA A 349 -4.30 -0.86 22.31
N THR A 350 -3.66 -0.09 23.20
CA THR A 350 -2.58 -0.56 24.08
C THR A 350 -3.07 -0.90 25.48
N THR A 351 -4.37 -1.12 25.69
CA THR A 351 -4.87 -1.57 27.00
C THR A 351 -4.53 -3.06 27.21
N PRO A 352 -3.82 -3.45 28.28
CA PRO A 352 -3.41 -4.85 28.49
C PRO A 352 -4.58 -5.84 28.54
N GLY A 353 -5.70 -5.45 29.14
CA GLY A 353 -6.92 -6.27 29.17
C GLY A 353 -7.51 -6.52 27.78
N LEU A 354 -7.42 -5.54 26.87
CA LEU A 354 -7.87 -5.69 25.50
C LEU A 354 -6.98 -6.65 24.73
N ALA A 355 -5.65 -6.48 24.83
CA ALA A 355 -4.68 -7.39 24.26
C ALA A 355 -4.89 -8.84 24.74
N LYS A 356 -5.16 -9.03 26.04
CA LYS A 356 -5.44 -10.36 26.62
C LYS A 356 -6.67 -11.01 26.02
N HIS A 357 -7.78 -10.28 25.90
CA HIS A 357 -9.01 -10.82 25.33
C HIS A 357 -8.92 -11.05 23.82
N ALA A 358 -8.13 -10.25 23.13
CA ALA A 358 -7.85 -10.40 21.70
C ALA A 358 -7.00 -11.64 21.36
N GLY A 359 -6.46 -12.34 22.36
CA GLY A 359 -5.61 -13.51 22.12
C GLY A 359 -4.11 -13.23 22.15
N ALA A 360 -3.66 -12.00 22.43
CA ALA A 360 -2.25 -11.62 22.29
C ALA A 360 -1.28 -12.49 23.10
N PHE A 361 -1.68 -12.89 24.31
CA PHE A 361 -0.86 -13.69 25.22
C PHE A 361 -1.15 -15.19 25.16
N TRP A 362 -2.00 -15.60 24.22
CA TRP A 362 -2.41 -16.99 24.06
C TRP A 362 -1.71 -17.55 22.82
N GLY A 363 -1.00 -18.67 22.99
CA GLY A 363 -0.54 -19.45 21.85
C GLY A 363 -1.71 -20.17 21.18
N GLY A 364 -1.47 -20.76 20.02
CA GLY A 364 -2.48 -21.55 19.34
C GLY A 364 -2.07 -21.91 17.92
N PRO A 365 -2.76 -22.88 17.30
CA PRO A 365 -2.47 -23.29 15.93
C PRO A 365 -2.68 -22.13 14.94
N ASP A 366 -3.73 -21.31 15.13
CA ASP A 366 -4.05 -20.18 14.26
C ASP A 366 -3.40 -18.84 14.71
N TYR A 367 -2.52 -18.83 15.72
CA TYR A 367 -1.84 -17.60 16.16
C TYR A 367 -0.86 -17.11 15.08
N GLY A 368 -0.90 -15.82 14.74
CA GLY A 368 -0.09 -15.26 13.65
C GLY A 368 -0.78 -15.26 12.28
N VAL A 369 -2.03 -15.73 12.20
CA VAL A 369 -2.78 -15.81 10.93
C VAL A 369 -3.75 -14.64 10.79
N LEU A 370 -3.38 -13.64 9.97
CA LEU A 370 -4.27 -12.54 9.59
C LEU A 370 -5.35 -13.02 8.60
N SER A 371 -6.60 -12.69 8.86
CA SER A 371 -7.74 -13.00 7.99
C SER A 371 -8.87 -12.00 8.13
N TRP A 372 -9.94 -12.18 7.36
CA TRP A 372 -11.18 -11.41 7.51
C TRP A 372 -11.86 -11.63 8.87
N ASP A 373 -11.50 -12.67 9.62
CA ASP A 373 -12.02 -12.99 10.96
C ASP A 373 -11.06 -12.52 12.05
N ASN A 374 -9.76 -12.87 11.98
CA ASN A 374 -8.77 -12.51 12.99
C ASN A 374 -7.81 -11.39 12.53
N LYS A 375 -7.81 -10.24 13.22
CA LYS A 375 -7.02 -9.03 12.86
C LYS A 375 -5.84 -8.80 13.79
N LEU A 376 -5.68 -9.59 14.85
CA LEU A 376 -4.68 -9.37 15.90
C LEU A 376 -3.27 -9.19 15.32
N THR A 377 -2.84 -10.10 14.44
CA THR A 377 -1.50 -10.05 13.85
C THR A 377 -1.30 -8.82 12.97
N GLY A 378 -2.33 -8.39 12.22
CA GLY A 378 -2.28 -7.14 11.47
C GLY A 378 -2.14 -5.92 12.40
N ALA A 379 -2.92 -5.89 13.49
CA ALA A 379 -2.85 -4.82 14.49
C ALA A 379 -1.49 -4.76 15.19
N GLN A 380 -0.89 -5.92 15.52
CA GLN A 380 0.45 -6.01 16.10
C GLN A 380 1.52 -5.44 15.15
N VAL A 381 1.45 -5.75 13.85
CA VAL A 381 2.36 -5.19 12.83
C VAL A 381 2.21 -3.67 12.71
N LEU A 382 0.98 -3.16 12.68
CA LEU A 382 0.71 -1.72 12.69
C LEU A 382 1.27 -1.02 13.94
N LEU A 383 1.01 -1.55 15.12
CA LEU A 383 1.48 -0.96 16.37
C LEU A 383 3.01 -1.09 16.53
N SER A 384 3.60 -2.14 15.96
CA SER A 384 5.07 -2.28 15.85
C SER A 384 5.67 -1.17 15.00
N ARG A 385 5.00 -0.79 13.91
CA ARG A 385 5.38 0.39 13.11
C ARG A 385 5.34 1.67 13.95
N LEU A 386 4.25 1.92 14.68
CA LEU A 386 4.17 3.09 15.55
C LEU A 386 5.37 3.17 16.50
N ARG A 387 5.71 2.05 17.12
CA ARG A 387 6.85 1.95 18.04
C ARG A 387 8.18 2.24 17.35
N LEU A 388 8.40 1.66 16.16
CA LEU A 388 9.66 1.82 15.40
C LEU A 388 9.90 3.26 14.93
N PHE A 389 8.87 3.98 14.49
CA PHE A 389 9.05 5.31 13.89
C PHE A 389 8.79 6.47 14.83
N LEU A 390 7.82 6.36 15.75
CA LEU A 390 7.46 7.47 16.65
C LEU A 390 7.84 7.22 18.11
N SER A 391 7.99 5.97 18.53
CA SER A 391 8.39 5.58 19.90
C SER A 391 7.67 6.40 21.01
N PRO A 392 6.33 6.27 21.14
CA PRO A 392 5.52 7.16 21.97
C PRO A 392 5.82 7.09 23.48
N GLY A 393 6.56 6.08 23.96
CA GLY A 393 6.95 5.95 25.36
C GLY A 393 5.80 5.61 26.31
N TYR A 394 5.95 5.96 27.58
CA TYR A 394 4.95 5.72 28.63
C TYR A 394 3.66 6.53 28.38
N PRO A 395 2.45 5.96 28.57
CA PRO A 395 2.12 4.65 29.14
C PRO A 395 1.98 3.50 28.10
N TYR A 396 2.37 3.74 26.85
CA TYR A 396 2.09 2.83 25.74
C TYR A 396 3.18 1.76 25.53
N GLU A 397 4.42 2.07 25.94
CA GLU A 397 5.61 1.28 25.59
C GLU A 397 5.52 -0.20 25.98
N ASP A 398 4.94 -0.55 27.13
CA ASP A 398 4.90 -1.95 27.59
C ASP A 398 4.14 -2.86 26.60
N ILE A 399 2.96 -2.42 26.14
CA ILE A 399 2.15 -3.18 25.18
C ILE A 399 2.71 -3.05 23.77
N LEU A 400 3.24 -1.89 23.39
CA LEU A 400 3.87 -1.73 22.08
C LEU A 400 5.11 -2.62 21.92
N SER A 401 5.96 -2.70 22.95
CA SER A 401 7.13 -3.57 23.01
C SER A 401 6.71 -5.04 22.94
N THR A 402 5.67 -5.40 23.69
CA THR A 402 5.07 -6.74 23.64
C THR A 402 4.60 -7.10 22.22
N PHE A 403 3.81 -6.23 21.57
CA PHE A 403 3.33 -6.46 20.21
C PHE A 403 4.46 -6.53 19.19
N HIS A 404 5.51 -5.74 19.37
CA HIS A 404 6.71 -5.79 18.55
C HIS A 404 7.46 -7.12 18.68
N ASN A 405 7.63 -7.63 19.91
CA ASN A 405 8.22 -8.93 20.16
C ASN A 405 7.36 -10.07 19.57
N GLN A 406 6.05 -10.01 19.77
CA GLN A 406 5.10 -10.99 19.19
C GLN A 406 5.12 -10.97 17.66
N THR A 407 5.19 -9.78 17.05
CA THR A 407 5.37 -9.64 15.60
C THR A 407 6.65 -10.34 15.17
N SER A 408 7.77 -10.11 15.86
CA SER A 408 9.05 -10.77 15.58
C SER A 408 8.92 -12.30 15.63
N ILE A 409 8.26 -12.84 16.66
CA ILE A 409 8.00 -14.29 16.82
C ILE A 409 7.14 -14.85 15.68
N VAL A 410 6.08 -14.13 15.28
CA VAL A 410 5.23 -14.52 14.15
C VAL A 410 6.02 -14.52 12.84
N MET A 411 6.87 -13.53 12.61
CA MET A 411 7.72 -13.50 11.41
C MET A 411 8.68 -14.68 11.36
N CYS A 412 9.19 -15.12 12.52
CA CYS A 412 9.97 -16.36 12.61
C CYS A 412 9.13 -17.59 12.24
N SER A 413 7.88 -17.68 12.73
CA SER A 413 7.00 -18.83 12.50
C SER A 413 6.69 -19.08 11.01
N PHE A 414 6.77 -18.02 10.18
CA PHE A 414 6.63 -18.09 8.73
C PHE A 414 7.83 -18.69 7.99
N LEU A 415 9.00 -18.79 8.63
CA LEU A 415 10.20 -19.32 7.99
C LEU A 415 10.19 -20.86 7.97
N PRO A 416 10.76 -21.50 6.93
CA PRO A 416 10.75 -22.97 6.77
C PRO A 416 11.54 -23.73 7.83
N PHE A 417 12.39 -23.03 8.59
CA PHE A 417 13.20 -23.61 9.66
C PHE A 417 12.39 -23.87 10.94
N PHE A 418 11.19 -23.27 11.06
CA PHE A 418 10.31 -23.43 12.23
C PHE A 418 9.13 -24.34 11.89
N THR A 419 8.73 -25.14 12.87
CA THR A 419 7.66 -26.15 12.75
C THR A 419 6.28 -25.62 13.15
N SER A 420 6.12 -24.29 13.29
CA SER A 420 4.84 -23.66 13.66
C SER A 420 3.75 -23.89 12.62
N PHE A 421 4.12 -23.84 11.34
CA PHE A 421 3.21 -24.12 10.23
C PHE A 421 3.78 -25.19 9.32
N ASN A 422 2.93 -26.16 8.97
CA ASN A 422 3.26 -27.16 7.96
C ASN A 422 3.39 -26.52 6.57
N ARG A 423 4.07 -27.22 5.67
CA ARG A 423 4.18 -26.84 4.25
C ARG A 423 3.78 -27.99 3.36
N THR A 424 3.19 -27.68 2.22
CA THR A 424 2.97 -28.67 1.16
C THR A 424 4.33 -29.12 0.59
N LYS A 425 4.35 -30.20 -0.21
CA LYS A 425 5.59 -30.65 -0.87
C LYS A 425 6.12 -29.60 -1.86
N GLY A 426 5.24 -28.80 -2.43
CA GLY A 426 5.57 -27.66 -3.29
C GLY A 426 6.03 -26.41 -2.54
N GLY A 427 6.05 -26.41 -1.21
CA GLY A 427 6.57 -25.30 -0.39
C GLY A 427 5.53 -24.24 0.00
N LEU A 428 4.24 -24.47 -0.24
CA LEU A 428 3.16 -23.58 0.20
C LEU A 428 2.94 -23.72 1.71
N ILE A 429 2.96 -22.61 2.45
CA ILE A 429 2.67 -22.59 3.89
C ILE A 429 1.18 -22.89 4.18
N GLN A 430 0.91 -23.77 5.15
CA GLN A 430 -0.44 -24.22 5.51
C GLN A 430 -0.95 -23.49 6.75
N LEU A 431 -1.23 -22.19 6.61
CA LEU A 431 -1.72 -21.32 7.68
C LEU A 431 -3.14 -21.68 8.18
N ASN A 432 -3.92 -22.38 7.36
CA ASN A 432 -5.24 -22.87 7.73
C ASN A 432 -5.23 -24.37 8.10
N HIS A 433 -4.06 -24.95 8.39
CA HIS A 433 -3.89 -26.34 8.80
C HIS A 433 -4.42 -27.39 7.79
N GLY A 434 -4.30 -27.08 6.50
CA GLY A 434 -4.69 -27.99 5.42
C GLY A 434 -6.20 -28.03 5.15
N ARG A 435 -6.97 -27.12 5.75
CA ARG A 435 -8.37 -26.86 5.38
C ARG A 435 -8.46 -26.27 3.96
N PRO A 436 -9.64 -26.26 3.33
CA PRO A 436 -9.84 -25.60 2.02
C PRO A 436 -9.51 -24.10 2.03
N GLN A 437 -9.34 -23.54 0.82
CA GLN A 437 -9.09 -22.12 0.57
C GLN A 437 -7.84 -21.53 1.25
N PRO A 438 -6.65 -22.16 1.14
CA PRO A 438 -5.46 -21.71 1.85
C PRO A 438 -4.90 -20.37 1.35
N LEU A 439 -5.10 -20.02 0.07
CA LEU A 439 -4.35 -18.92 -0.55
C LEU A 439 -4.65 -17.55 0.05
N GLN A 440 -5.87 -17.32 0.56
CA GLN A 440 -6.22 -16.05 1.22
C GLN A 440 -5.34 -15.76 2.44
N TYR A 441 -4.94 -16.78 3.20
CA TYR A 441 -4.08 -16.64 4.36
C TYR A 441 -2.62 -16.45 3.94
N VAL A 442 -2.21 -17.17 2.89
CA VAL A 442 -0.84 -17.13 2.36
C VAL A 442 -0.48 -15.73 1.85
N VAL A 443 -1.38 -15.08 1.10
CA VAL A 443 -1.14 -13.71 0.61
C VAL A 443 -1.08 -12.71 1.76
N ASN A 444 -1.94 -12.85 2.78
CA ASN A 444 -1.88 -11.99 3.97
C ASN A 444 -0.54 -12.15 4.70
N ALA A 445 -0.06 -13.37 4.91
CA ALA A 445 1.24 -13.61 5.53
C ALA A 445 2.40 -13.08 4.68
N ALA A 446 2.36 -13.27 3.36
CA ALA A 446 3.37 -12.73 2.44
C ALA A 446 3.40 -11.18 2.48
N PHE A 447 2.23 -10.54 2.56
CA PHE A 447 2.13 -9.09 2.71
C PHE A 447 2.72 -8.63 4.05
N LEU A 448 2.31 -9.22 5.18
CA LEU A 448 2.82 -8.84 6.49
C LEU A 448 4.33 -9.06 6.63
N ALA A 449 4.87 -10.16 6.10
CA ALA A 449 6.31 -10.44 6.09
C ALA A 449 7.09 -9.39 5.30
N THR A 450 6.62 -9.05 4.09
CA THR A 450 7.25 -8.02 3.26
C THR A 450 7.19 -6.65 3.93
N LEU A 451 6.02 -6.32 4.49
CA LEU A 451 5.79 -5.03 5.13
C LEU A 451 6.62 -4.84 6.39
N TYR A 452 6.71 -5.86 7.25
CA TYR A 452 7.55 -5.80 8.44
C TYR A 452 9.04 -5.72 8.09
N SER A 453 9.49 -6.45 7.07
CA SER A 453 10.83 -6.28 6.51
C SER A 453 11.09 -4.84 6.09
N ASP A 454 10.12 -4.22 5.41
CA ASP A 454 10.25 -2.84 4.93
C ASP A 454 10.21 -1.83 6.08
N TYR A 455 9.49 -2.12 7.17
CA TYR A 455 9.56 -1.32 8.40
C TYR A 455 10.94 -1.38 9.04
N LEU A 456 11.53 -2.57 9.17
CA LEU A 456 12.88 -2.74 9.71
C LEU A 456 13.91 -2.02 8.85
N ALA A 457 13.87 -2.21 7.53
CA ALA A 457 14.77 -1.51 6.61
C ALA A 457 14.60 0.01 6.67
N ALA A 458 13.36 0.51 6.73
CA ALA A 458 13.06 1.93 6.88
C ALA A 458 13.46 2.50 8.24
N ALA A 459 13.60 1.68 9.28
CA ALA A 459 14.09 2.04 10.59
C ALA A 459 15.61 1.77 10.76
N ASP A 460 16.34 1.62 9.64
CA ASP A 460 17.78 1.31 9.59
C ASP A 460 18.17 0.09 10.45
N THR A 461 17.24 -0.85 10.57
CA THR A 461 17.40 -2.09 11.33
C THR A 461 17.66 -3.24 10.33
N PRO A 462 18.87 -3.83 10.30
CA PRO A 462 19.30 -4.75 9.24
C PRO A 462 18.61 -6.12 9.29
N GLY A 463 17.89 -6.44 10.36
CA GLY A 463 17.27 -7.74 10.58
C GLY A 463 16.65 -7.87 11.97
N TRP A 464 16.26 -9.09 12.33
CA TRP A 464 15.71 -9.39 13.65
C TRP A 464 16.19 -10.76 14.13
N TYR A 465 15.95 -11.05 15.40
CA TYR A 465 16.35 -12.31 16.01
C TYR A 465 15.19 -13.29 16.09
N CYS A 466 15.44 -14.54 15.71
CA CYS A 466 14.57 -15.67 16.00
C CYS A 466 15.28 -16.61 16.98
N GLY A 467 15.02 -16.41 18.28
CA GLY A 467 15.78 -17.05 19.34
C GLY A 467 17.25 -16.58 19.31
N PRO A 468 18.24 -17.49 19.28
CA PRO A 468 19.66 -17.10 19.25
C PRO A 468 20.15 -16.66 17.87
N ASN A 469 19.35 -16.85 16.81
CA ASN A 469 19.80 -16.67 15.43
C ASN A 469 19.33 -15.33 14.84
N PHE A 470 20.25 -14.58 14.25
CA PHE A 470 19.97 -13.35 13.52
C PHE A 470 19.60 -13.64 12.06
N TYR A 471 18.56 -12.99 11.55
CA TYR A 471 18.12 -13.07 10.15
C TYR A 471 18.05 -11.66 9.55
N SER A 472 18.58 -11.49 8.34
CA SER A 472 18.44 -10.22 7.61
C SER A 472 17.01 -10.00 7.12
N THR A 473 16.63 -8.73 6.92
CA THR A 473 15.32 -8.34 6.38
C THR A 473 14.97 -9.06 5.06
N ASP A 474 15.97 -9.29 4.21
CA ASP A 474 15.81 -10.03 2.95
C ASP A 474 15.22 -11.43 3.10
N VAL A 475 15.39 -12.08 4.26
CA VAL A 475 14.84 -13.43 4.51
C VAL A 475 13.32 -13.42 4.49
N LEU A 476 12.66 -12.38 5.04
CA LEU A 476 11.20 -12.26 5.01
C LEU A 476 10.68 -11.93 3.61
N ARG A 477 11.39 -11.06 2.88
CA ARG A 477 11.05 -10.78 1.48
C ARG A 477 11.20 -12.05 0.64
N GLY A 478 12.25 -12.84 0.87
CA GLY A 478 12.47 -14.13 0.22
C GLY A 478 11.33 -15.11 0.51
N PHE A 479 10.90 -15.23 1.77
CA PHE A 479 9.70 -16.01 2.12
C PHE A 479 8.48 -15.53 1.33
N ALA A 480 8.15 -14.24 1.37
CA ALA A 480 6.99 -13.70 0.67
C ALA A 480 7.05 -13.97 -0.84
N GLN A 481 8.23 -13.80 -1.46
CA GLN A 481 8.45 -14.14 -2.87
C GLN A 481 8.18 -15.60 -3.15
N THR A 482 8.65 -16.54 -2.32
CA THR A 482 8.35 -17.97 -2.55
C THR A 482 6.85 -18.27 -2.57
N GLN A 483 6.08 -17.60 -1.70
CA GLN A 483 4.64 -17.82 -1.59
C GLN A 483 3.88 -17.19 -2.75
N ILE A 484 4.22 -15.96 -3.14
CA ILE A 484 3.58 -15.29 -4.28
C ILE A 484 4.00 -15.95 -5.61
N ASP A 485 5.26 -16.35 -5.77
CA ASP A 485 5.70 -17.10 -6.94
C ASP A 485 4.98 -18.44 -7.06
N TYR A 486 4.74 -19.14 -5.94
CA TYR A 486 3.92 -20.35 -5.92
C TYR A 486 2.52 -20.06 -6.48
N ILE A 487 1.88 -18.98 -6.04
CA ILE A 487 0.56 -18.56 -6.52
C ILE A 487 0.59 -18.20 -8.01
N LEU A 488 1.66 -17.56 -8.49
CA LEU A 488 1.81 -17.13 -9.87
C LEU A 488 2.28 -18.25 -10.83
N GLY A 489 2.60 -19.44 -10.32
CA GLY A 489 2.82 -20.63 -11.14
C GLY A 489 4.06 -21.47 -10.81
N LYS A 490 4.91 -21.04 -9.87
CA LYS A 490 6.07 -21.80 -9.38
C LYS A 490 5.65 -22.86 -8.36
N ASN A 491 4.78 -23.75 -8.78
CA ASN A 491 4.21 -24.83 -7.97
C ASN A 491 4.27 -26.17 -8.74
N PRO A 492 4.01 -27.32 -8.08
CA PRO A 492 4.07 -28.64 -8.72
C PRO A 492 3.13 -28.82 -9.92
N ARG A 493 2.10 -27.98 -10.06
CA ARG A 493 1.18 -27.97 -11.20
C ARG A 493 1.65 -27.08 -12.36
N LYS A 494 2.72 -26.28 -12.16
CA LYS A 494 3.21 -25.27 -13.13
C LYS A 494 2.07 -24.37 -13.63
N MET A 495 1.17 -24.00 -12.72
CA MET A 495 -0.11 -23.36 -13.02
C MET A 495 -0.29 -22.13 -12.15
N SER A 496 -0.58 -20.98 -12.74
CA SER A 496 -1.00 -19.80 -11.98
C SER A 496 -2.34 -20.07 -11.32
N TYR A 497 -2.51 -19.66 -10.06
CA TYR A 497 -3.81 -19.61 -9.37
C TYR A 497 -4.50 -18.24 -9.51
N VAL A 498 -3.89 -17.31 -10.26
CA VAL A 498 -4.50 -16.04 -10.66
C VAL A 498 -5.00 -16.15 -12.09
N VAL A 499 -6.31 -16.01 -12.28
CA VAL A 499 -6.99 -16.18 -13.56
C VAL A 499 -6.53 -15.12 -14.56
N GLY A 500 -6.12 -15.55 -15.75
CA GLY A 500 -5.62 -14.66 -16.81
C GLY A 500 -4.18 -14.19 -16.60
N PHE A 501 -3.46 -14.70 -15.61
CA PHE A 501 -2.01 -14.52 -15.45
C PHE A 501 -1.25 -15.78 -15.89
N GLY A 502 -0.14 -15.60 -16.61
CA GLY A 502 0.62 -16.68 -17.23
C GLY A 502 -0.13 -17.40 -18.36
N ASN A 503 0.43 -18.52 -18.83
CA ASN A 503 -0.13 -19.30 -19.94
C ASN A 503 -1.03 -20.45 -19.49
N HIS A 504 -0.98 -20.82 -18.19
CA HIS A 504 -1.74 -21.91 -17.61
C HIS A 504 -2.38 -21.45 -16.29
N TYR A 505 -3.71 -21.34 -16.27
CA TYR A 505 -4.51 -20.82 -15.16
C TYR A 505 -5.92 -21.46 -15.16
N PRO A 506 -6.71 -21.36 -14.07
CA PRO A 506 -8.03 -21.98 -13.97
C PRO A 506 -9.01 -21.37 -14.97
N LYS A 507 -9.76 -22.20 -15.66
CA LYS A 507 -10.75 -21.78 -16.66
C LYS A 507 -12.18 -22.02 -16.22
N ARG A 508 -12.41 -22.77 -15.12
CA ARG A 508 -13.73 -23.13 -14.61
C ARG A 508 -13.93 -22.63 -13.18
N VAL A 509 -13.80 -21.32 -13.01
CA VAL A 509 -13.95 -20.62 -11.74
C VAL A 509 -15.39 -20.70 -11.22
N HIS A 510 -15.59 -20.98 -9.93
CA HIS A 510 -16.90 -20.95 -9.25
C HIS A 510 -17.41 -19.52 -9.17
N HIS A 511 -17.96 -18.99 -10.28
CA HIS A 511 -18.42 -17.62 -10.35
C HIS A 511 -19.59 -17.47 -11.34
N ARG A 512 -20.74 -17.00 -10.85
CA ARG A 512 -21.99 -16.91 -11.62
C ARG A 512 -21.87 -16.00 -12.83
N GLY A 513 -21.41 -14.76 -12.63
CA GLY A 513 -21.23 -13.80 -13.72
C GLY A 513 -20.21 -14.24 -14.77
N ALA A 514 -19.24 -15.06 -14.40
CA ALA A 514 -18.20 -15.54 -15.31
C ALA A 514 -18.67 -16.75 -16.13
N SER A 515 -19.41 -17.64 -15.50
CA SER A 515 -19.88 -18.91 -16.08
C SER A 515 -21.10 -18.77 -16.98
N VAL A 516 -21.96 -17.78 -16.74
CA VAL A 516 -23.17 -17.55 -17.56
C VAL A 516 -22.84 -16.56 -18.70
N PRO A 517 -23.07 -16.93 -19.98
CA PRO A 517 -22.68 -16.10 -21.12
C PRO A 517 -23.52 -14.82 -21.22
N LYS A 518 -22.90 -13.73 -21.71
CA LYS A 518 -23.62 -12.50 -22.07
C LYS A 518 -24.19 -12.61 -23.50
N ASN A 519 -25.31 -13.31 -23.65
CA ASN A 519 -25.92 -13.60 -24.96
C ASN A 519 -27.35 -13.07 -25.12
N LYS A 520 -27.73 -12.00 -24.41
CA LYS A 520 -29.09 -11.40 -24.37
C LYS A 520 -30.20 -12.37 -23.92
N VAL A 521 -29.87 -13.59 -23.51
CA VAL A 521 -30.83 -14.53 -22.93
C VAL A 521 -30.83 -14.35 -21.41
N LYS A 522 -32.01 -14.10 -20.83
CA LYS A 522 -32.21 -14.14 -19.38
C LYS A 522 -32.39 -15.60 -18.97
N TYR A 523 -31.48 -16.12 -18.14
CA TYR A 523 -31.63 -17.43 -17.53
C TYR A 523 -32.35 -17.28 -16.19
N ASN A 524 -33.38 -18.09 -15.96
CA ASN A 524 -34.03 -18.16 -14.64
C ASN A 524 -33.16 -18.94 -13.65
N CYS A 525 -33.55 -18.91 -12.37
CA CYS A 525 -32.83 -19.50 -11.23
C CYS A 525 -32.20 -20.89 -11.52
N LYS A 526 -32.99 -21.85 -12.02
CA LYS A 526 -32.53 -23.22 -12.36
C LYS A 526 -31.93 -23.33 -13.75
N GLY A 527 -32.38 -22.51 -14.69
CA GLY A 527 -31.95 -22.54 -16.09
C GLY A 527 -30.46 -22.27 -16.27
N GLY A 528 -29.82 -21.59 -15.32
CA GLY A 528 -28.37 -21.41 -15.32
C GLY A 528 -27.57 -22.51 -14.64
N TRP A 529 -28.18 -23.52 -14.01
CA TRP A 529 -27.46 -24.71 -13.51
C TRP A 529 -26.73 -25.44 -14.63
N LYS A 530 -27.24 -25.40 -15.87
CA LYS A 530 -26.50 -25.93 -17.03
C LYS A 530 -25.14 -25.26 -17.25
N TRP A 531 -24.99 -23.99 -16.85
CA TRP A 531 -23.72 -23.26 -16.92
C TRP A 531 -22.84 -23.57 -15.71
N ARG A 532 -23.43 -23.73 -14.52
CA ARG A 532 -22.75 -24.23 -13.31
C ARG A 532 -22.08 -25.59 -13.57
N ASP A 533 -22.85 -26.52 -14.12
CA ASP A 533 -22.50 -27.94 -14.24
C ASP A 533 -21.76 -28.25 -15.57
N SER A 534 -21.57 -27.25 -16.43
CA SER A 534 -20.87 -27.39 -17.71
C SER A 534 -19.40 -27.77 -17.54
N SER A 535 -18.91 -28.74 -18.31
CA SER A 535 -17.48 -29.05 -18.42
C SER A 535 -16.72 -28.06 -19.33
N LYS A 536 -17.38 -27.08 -19.96
CA LYS A 536 -16.68 -26.07 -20.77
C LYS A 536 -16.04 -25.00 -19.87
N PRO A 537 -14.99 -24.32 -20.34
CA PRO A 537 -14.48 -23.09 -19.72
C PRO A 537 -15.59 -22.05 -19.47
N ASN A 538 -15.39 -21.18 -18.49
CA ASN A 538 -16.23 -20.00 -18.31
C ASN A 538 -16.19 -19.15 -19.60
N PRO A 539 -17.35 -18.74 -20.16
CA PRO A 539 -17.40 -17.91 -21.35
C PRO A 539 -16.80 -16.53 -21.14
N ASN A 540 -16.87 -15.99 -19.91
CA ASN A 540 -16.20 -14.76 -19.53
C ASN A 540 -14.99 -15.11 -18.65
N THR A 541 -13.81 -14.60 -19.02
CA THR A 541 -12.61 -14.76 -18.18
C THR A 541 -12.71 -13.77 -17.02
N LEU A 542 -12.63 -14.29 -15.79
CA LEU A 542 -12.67 -13.49 -14.56
C LEU A 542 -11.25 -13.00 -14.22
N VAL A 543 -10.80 -11.93 -14.86
CA VAL A 543 -9.38 -11.54 -14.89
C VAL A 543 -8.91 -11.10 -13.51
N GLY A 544 -7.80 -11.69 -13.05
CA GLY A 544 -7.17 -11.35 -11.78
C GLY A 544 -7.77 -12.01 -10.55
N ALA A 545 -8.84 -12.79 -10.71
CA ALA A 545 -9.40 -13.57 -9.61
C ALA A 545 -8.36 -14.59 -9.11
N MET A 546 -8.07 -14.55 -7.81
CA MET A 546 -7.29 -15.59 -7.15
C MET A 546 -8.25 -16.66 -6.67
N VAL A 547 -8.14 -17.87 -7.24
CA VAL A 547 -8.97 -18.98 -6.77
C VAL A 547 -8.57 -19.41 -5.36
N ALA A 548 -9.45 -20.13 -4.66
CA ALA A 548 -9.21 -20.68 -3.33
C ALA A 548 -7.87 -21.45 -3.20
N GLY A 549 -7.48 -22.18 -4.26
CA GLY A 549 -6.16 -22.79 -4.40
C GLY A 549 -6.13 -24.30 -4.11
N PRO A 550 -4.92 -24.87 -3.93
CA PRO A 550 -4.74 -26.31 -3.83
C PRO A 550 -5.13 -26.88 -2.46
N ASP A 551 -5.21 -28.21 -2.38
CA ASP A 551 -5.28 -28.95 -1.12
C ASP A 551 -3.92 -29.01 -0.41
N LYS A 552 -3.89 -29.65 0.76
CA LYS A 552 -2.68 -29.83 1.59
C LYS A 552 -1.54 -30.61 0.92
N ASN A 553 -1.76 -31.21 -0.24
CA ASN A 553 -0.81 -32.03 -0.99
C ASN A 553 -0.46 -31.42 -2.37
N ASP A 554 -0.70 -30.12 -2.58
CA ASP A 554 -0.53 -29.44 -3.87
C ASP A 554 -1.50 -29.93 -4.97
N GLY A 555 -2.56 -30.65 -4.60
CA GLY A 555 -3.62 -31.10 -5.49
C GLY A 555 -4.55 -29.95 -5.85
N PHE A 556 -4.92 -29.82 -7.13
CA PHE A 556 -5.86 -28.80 -7.58
C PHE A 556 -6.77 -29.35 -8.67
N HIS A 557 -8.07 -29.06 -8.56
CA HIS A 557 -9.09 -29.48 -9.52
C HIS A 557 -9.85 -28.26 -10.07
N ASP A 558 -9.65 -27.95 -11.36
CA ASP A 558 -10.38 -26.87 -12.06
C ASP A 558 -11.82 -27.32 -12.40
N VAL A 559 -12.65 -27.37 -11.36
CA VAL A 559 -14.04 -27.82 -11.39
C VAL A 559 -14.93 -26.74 -10.78
N ARG A 560 -15.79 -26.14 -11.60
CA ARG A 560 -16.65 -25.01 -11.22
C ARG A 560 -17.55 -25.29 -10.04
N THR A 561 -18.10 -26.50 -9.92
CA THR A 561 -18.98 -26.85 -8.79
C THR A 561 -18.21 -27.02 -7.47
N ASN A 562 -16.88 -27.11 -7.53
CA ASN A 562 -16.03 -27.28 -6.36
C ASN A 562 -15.43 -25.94 -5.93
N TYR A 563 -16.20 -25.22 -5.12
CA TYR A 563 -15.83 -23.91 -4.58
C TYR A 563 -14.56 -23.96 -3.72
N ASN A 564 -14.26 -25.08 -3.05
CA ASN A 564 -13.05 -25.27 -2.25
C ASN A 564 -11.73 -25.07 -3.01
N TYR A 565 -11.73 -25.28 -4.34
CA TYR A 565 -10.57 -25.05 -5.19
C TYR A 565 -10.72 -23.77 -6.02
N THR A 566 -11.92 -23.51 -6.54
CA THR A 566 -12.12 -22.59 -7.66
C THR A 566 -12.86 -21.30 -7.32
N GLU A 567 -13.27 -21.08 -6.07
CA GLU A 567 -13.96 -19.86 -5.66
C GLU A 567 -12.96 -18.75 -5.30
N PRO A 568 -13.05 -17.57 -5.94
CA PRO A 568 -12.32 -16.37 -5.51
C PRO A 568 -13.15 -15.54 -4.52
N THR A 569 -12.50 -14.79 -3.65
CA THR A 569 -13.16 -13.92 -2.65
C THR A 569 -12.53 -12.53 -2.61
N LEU A 570 -13.32 -11.51 -2.24
CA LEU A 570 -12.81 -10.15 -2.00
C LEU A 570 -11.67 -10.11 -0.99
N ALA A 571 -11.83 -10.81 0.14
CA ALA A 571 -10.86 -10.85 1.21
C ALA A 571 -9.51 -11.42 0.73
N GLY A 572 -9.52 -12.54 -0.02
CA GLY A 572 -8.31 -13.14 -0.56
C GLY A 572 -7.65 -12.26 -1.63
N ASN A 573 -8.43 -11.68 -2.55
CA ASN A 573 -7.89 -10.82 -3.59
C ASN A 573 -7.33 -9.49 -3.07
N ALA A 574 -7.86 -8.95 -1.96
CA ALA A 574 -7.30 -7.77 -1.32
C ALA A 574 -5.91 -8.04 -0.74
N GLY A 575 -5.75 -9.18 -0.06
CA GLY A 575 -4.45 -9.67 0.38
C GLY A 575 -3.48 -9.85 -0.79
N LEU A 576 -3.92 -10.46 -1.90
CA LEU A 576 -3.11 -10.63 -3.11
C LEU A 576 -2.61 -9.28 -3.65
N VAL A 577 -3.51 -8.29 -3.79
CA VAL A 577 -3.15 -6.94 -4.25
C VAL A 577 -2.09 -6.33 -3.32
N ALA A 578 -2.28 -6.44 -2.01
CA ALA A 578 -1.36 -5.91 -1.01
C ALA A 578 0.03 -6.58 -1.10
N SER A 579 0.12 -7.91 -1.25
CA SER A 579 1.41 -8.60 -1.40
C SER A 579 2.09 -8.26 -2.73
N LEU A 580 1.32 -8.20 -3.82
CA LEU A 580 1.84 -7.92 -5.16
C LEU A 580 2.46 -6.52 -5.23
N VAL A 581 1.78 -5.50 -4.71
CA VAL A 581 2.35 -4.14 -4.70
C VAL A 581 3.59 -4.06 -3.81
N ALA A 582 3.60 -4.72 -2.65
CA ALA A 582 4.75 -4.75 -1.74
C ALA A 582 6.00 -5.36 -2.40
N LEU A 583 5.82 -6.41 -3.21
CA LEU A 583 6.90 -7.08 -3.95
C LEU A 583 7.23 -6.44 -5.31
N SER A 584 6.34 -5.63 -5.87
CA SER A 584 6.53 -4.99 -7.18
C SER A 584 7.60 -3.89 -7.19
N GLY A 585 8.11 -3.62 -8.39
CA GLY A 585 8.98 -2.49 -8.67
C GLY A 585 10.40 -2.63 -8.13
N ASP A 586 11.15 -1.53 -8.20
CA ASP A 586 12.51 -1.45 -7.69
C ASP A 586 12.50 -1.52 -6.14
N ARG A 587 13.43 -2.32 -5.59
CA ARG A 587 13.64 -2.45 -4.14
C ARG A 587 14.11 -1.14 -3.50
N SER A 588 14.69 -0.24 -4.27
CA SER A 588 15.08 1.10 -3.79
C SER A 588 13.87 1.97 -3.41
N VAL A 589 12.68 1.68 -3.94
CA VAL A 589 11.43 2.37 -3.60
C VAL A 589 10.87 1.77 -2.32
N GLY A 590 11.26 2.38 -1.19
CA GLY A 590 10.77 2.02 0.14
C GLY A 590 9.31 2.41 0.40
N ILE A 591 8.85 2.11 1.62
CA ILE A 591 7.53 2.50 2.11
C ILE A 591 7.42 4.01 2.39
N ASP A 592 6.20 4.55 2.35
CA ASP A 592 5.92 5.91 2.84
C ASP A 592 5.93 5.93 4.38
N LYS A 593 6.92 6.61 4.97
CA LYS A 593 7.07 6.74 6.43
C LYS A 593 6.10 7.74 7.06
N ASN A 594 5.57 8.69 6.28
CA ASN A 594 4.99 9.92 6.80
C ASN A 594 3.46 9.97 6.66
N THR A 595 2.90 9.47 5.56
CA THR A 595 1.47 9.67 5.25
C THR A 595 0.55 9.12 6.33
N ILE A 596 0.86 7.94 6.89
CA ILE A 596 0.06 7.31 7.95
C ILE A 596 0.00 8.13 9.24
N PHE A 597 1.01 8.97 9.51
CA PHE A 597 1.11 9.77 10.73
C PHE A 597 0.63 11.21 10.54
N SER A 598 0.08 11.55 9.37
CA SER A 598 -0.27 12.94 9.01
C SER A 598 -1.29 13.62 9.93
N ALA A 599 -2.12 12.85 10.64
CA ALA A 599 -3.07 13.36 11.63
C ALA A 599 -2.54 13.31 13.07
N ILE A 600 -1.39 12.66 13.31
CA ILE A 600 -0.82 12.52 14.65
C ILE A 600 -0.04 13.80 14.99
N PRO A 601 -0.35 14.47 16.11
CA PRO A 601 0.42 15.62 16.54
C PRO A 601 1.86 15.21 16.91
N PRO A 602 2.86 16.10 16.73
CA PRO A 602 4.23 15.82 17.17
C PRO A 602 4.24 15.40 18.65
N MET A 603 4.78 14.21 18.94
CA MET A 603 4.80 13.67 20.31
C MET A 603 5.88 14.31 21.19
N PHE A 604 6.86 14.96 20.56
CA PHE A 604 7.94 15.67 21.24
C PHE A 604 7.92 17.14 20.82
N PRO A 605 8.29 18.06 21.73
CA PRO A 605 8.48 19.46 21.36
C PRO A 605 9.50 19.55 20.24
N THR A 606 9.25 20.44 19.26
CA THR A 606 10.23 20.73 18.22
C THR A 606 11.55 21.13 18.89
N PRO A 607 12.70 20.57 18.46
CA PRO A 607 13.99 21.00 18.97
C PRO A 607 14.07 22.54 18.89
N PRO A 608 14.66 23.22 19.89
CA PRO A 608 14.86 24.66 19.80
C PRO A 608 15.66 24.96 18.52
N PRO A 609 15.40 26.10 17.86
CA PRO A 609 16.17 26.50 16.68
C PRO A 609 17.67 26.46 17.03
N PRO A 610 18.55 26.11 16.07
CA PRO A 610 19.98 26.11 16.31
C PRO A 610 20.39 27.48 16.87
N PRO A 611 21.28 27.53 17.88
CA PRO A 611 21.74 28.80 18.42
C PRO A 611 22.26 29.67 17.28
N ALA A 612 21.98 30.98 17.36
CA ALA A 612 22.47 31.94 16.37
C ALA A 612 23.97 31.73 16.14
N ALA A 613 24.40 31.73 14.88
CA ALA A 613 25.80 31.57 14.52
C ALA A 613 26.64 32.53 15.37
N TRP A 614 27.55 31.97 16.18
CA TRP A 614 28.41 32.74 17.05
C TRP A 614 29.17 33.75 16.21
N ARG A 615 28.95 35.05 16.47
CA ARG A 615 29.72 36.14 15.86
C ARG A 615 30.77 36.57 16.89
N PRO A 616 32.08 36.33 16.64
CA PRO A 616 33.15 36.77 17.52
C PRO A 616 33.14 38.28 17.77
#